data_AF-A0A250ITJ4-F1
#
_entry.id   AF-A0A250ITJ4-F1
#
_cell.length_a   1.000
_cell.length_b   1.000
_cell.length_c   1.000
_cell.angle_alpha   90.00
_cell.angle_beta   90.00
_cell.angle_gamma   90.00
#
_symmetry.space_group_name_H-M   'P 1'
#
loop_
_entity.id
_entity.type
_entity.pdbx_description
1 polymer ?
#
loop_
_entity_poly.entity_id
_entity_poly.type
_entity_poly.pdbx_seq_one_letter_code
_entity_poly.pdbx_strand_id
1 'polypeptide(L)'
;MAKDSKGKVAEEVPEQYGEVVRRLEEMVARLEGGTLSLEDSLKSFEEGIKLVRRGEQLLNAAEKRIEELLSQDGQEVVVPMQAGVKPPGVATTAPSPAPSRGGSGVSRTSAPPEDDVPF
;
A
#
# COMPACT_ATOMS: atom_id res chain seq x y z
N MET A 1 28.21 -22.85 50.58
CA MET A 1 28.24 -22.92 49.11
C MET A 1 27.16 -22.01 48.55
N ALA A 2 27.56 -20.93 47.86
CA ALA A 2 26.69 -20.23 46.93
C ALA A 2 26.55 -21.08 45.66
N LYS A 3 25.37 -21.09 45.04
CA LYS A 3 25.15 -21.34 43.61
C LYS A 3 23.69 -20.97 43.24
N ASP A 4 23.60 -19.71 42.83
CA ASP A 4 22.90 -19.23 41.64
C ASP A 4 21.37 -19.26 41.58
N SER A 5 20.85 -18.08 41.95
CA SER A 5 19.68 -17.43 41.36
C SER A 5 19.64 -17.59 39.84
N LYS A 6 18.62 -18.28 39.32
CA LYS A 6 18.23 -18.15 37.90
C LYS A 6 16.92 -17.37 37.81
N GLY A 7 17.03 -16.06 38.01
CA GLY A 7 16.05 -15.13 37.48
C GLY A 7 16.12 -15.16 35.97
N LYS A 8 15.25 -15.94 35.33
CA LYS A 8 14.99 -15.81 33.90
C LYS A 8 13.92 -14.73 33.76
N VAL A 9 14.34 -13.47 33.85
CA VAL A 9 13.54 -12.36 33.34
C VAL A 9 13.42 -12.60 31.84
N ALA A 10 12.28 -13.15 31.44
CA ALA A 10 11.78 -12.99 30.08
C ALA A 10 11.42 -11.51 29.95
N GLU A 11 12.43 -10.69 29.71
CA GLU A 11 12.23 -9.37 29.16
C GLU A 11 11.57 -9.62 27.80
N GLU A 12 10.27 -9.35 27.69
CA GLU A 12 9.58 -9.32 26.42
C GLU A 12 10.28 -8.27 25.56
N VAL A 13 11.24 -8.73 24.76
CA VAL A 13 11.93 -7.87 23.80
C VAL A 13 10.83 -7.37 22.87
N PRO A 14 10.56 -6.05 22.85
CA PRO A 14 9.58 -5.52 21.92
C PRO A 14 10.03 -5.92 20.51
N GLU A 15 9.15 -6.58 19.77
CA GLU A 15 9.43 -7.01 18.40
C GLU A 15 10.04 -5.83 17.63
N GLN A 16 11.30 -5.98 17.23
CA GLN A 16 12.00 -4.96 16.47
C GLN A 16 11.36 -4.86 15.08
N TYR A 17 11.45 -3.70 14.44
CA TYR A 17 10.90 -3.50 13.09
C TYR A 17 11.35 -4.59 12.11
N GLY A 18 12.61 -5.04 12.20
CA GLY A 18 13.13 -6.14 11.39
C GLY A 18 12.42 -7.49 11.59
N GLU A 19 11.97 -7.80 12.82
CA GLU A 19 11.19 -9.02 13.08
C GLU A 19 9.78 -8.93 12.48
N VAL A 20 9.16 -7.74 12.54
CA VAL A 20 7.86 -7.49 11.90
C VAL A 20 7.96 -7.72 10.38
N VAL A 21 9.01 -7.20 9.75
CA VAL A 21 9.26 -7.39 8.32
C VAL A 21 9.51 -8.87 8.01
N ARG A 22 10.37 -9.56 8.78
CA ARG A 22 10.66 -10.99 8.55
C ARG A 22 9.39 -11.84 8.61
N ARG A 23 8.53 -11.61 9.61
CA ARG A 23 7.27 -12.34 9.72
C ARG A 23 6.31 -12.04 8.58
N LEU A 24 6.27 -10.80 8.08
CA LEU A 24 5.44 -10.45 6.93
C LEU A 24 5.92 -11.18 5.67
N GLU A 25 7.23 -11.25 5.44
CA GLU A 25 7.84 -12.00 4.34
C GLU A 25 7.53 -13.51 4.42
N GLU A 26 7.65 -14.11 5.61
CA GLU A 26 7.28 -15.51 5.85
C GLU A 26 5.79 -15.77 5.53
N MET A 27 4.91 -14.82 5.88
CA MET A 27 3.48 -14.93 5.62
C MET A 27 3.16 -14.80 4.13
N VAL A 28 3.81 -13.86 3.43
CA VAL A 28 3.67 -13.68 1.97
C VAL A 28 4.16 -14.94 1.24
N ALA A 29 5.33 -15.47 1.60
CA ALA A 29 5.86 -16.70 1.02
C ALA A 29 4.90 -17.88 1.19
N ARG A 30 4.24 -17.98 2.35
CA ARG A 30 3.20 -19.00 2.59
C ARG A 30 1.98 -18.80 1.69
N LEU A 31 1.48 -17.56 1.56
CA LEU A 31 0.33 -17.24 0.70
C LEU A 31 0.63 -17.50 -0.78
N GLU A 32 1.83 -17.16 -1.24
CA GLU A 32 2.28 -17.41 -2.62
C GLU A 32 2.46 -18.90 -2.92
N GLY A 33 2.73 -19.73 -1.90
CA GLY A 33 2.82 -21.18 -2.03
C GLY A 33 1.53 -21.86 -2.48
N GLY A 34 0.37 -21.21 -2.34
CA GLY A 34 -0.91 -21.68 -2.90
C GLY A 34 -1.48 -22.96 -2.29
N THR A 35 -0.89 -23.50 -1.23
CA THR A 35 -1.34 -24.73 -0.56
C THR A 35 -2.29 -24.47 0.61
N LEU A 36 -2.56 -23.20 0.95
CA LEU A 36 -3.42 -22.86 2.08
C LEU A 36 -4.90 -23.01 1.70
N SER A 37 -5.70 -23.45 2.67
CA SER A 37 -7.15 -23.37 2.56
C SER A 37 -7.59 -21.89 2.54
N LEU A 38 -8.83 -21.64 2.13
CA LEU A 38 -9.40 -20.29 2.17
C LEU A 38 -9.39 -19.71 3.60
N GLU A 39 -9.78 -20.50 4.60
CA GLU A 39 -9.79 -20.07 6.01
C GLU A 39 -8.38 -19.74 6.51
N ASP A 40 -7.39 -20.55 6.16
CA ASP A 40 -6.00 -20.31 6.58
C ASP A 40 -5.39 -19.09 5.85
N SER A 41 -5.80 -18.87 4.60
CA SER A 41 -5.41 -17.69 3.83
C SER A 41 -5.99 -16.41 4.46
N LEU A 42 -7.24 -16.45 4.91
CA LEU A 42 -7.87 -15.33 5.62
C LEU A 42 -7.19 -15.05 6.96
N LYS A 43 -6.89 -16.09 7.76
CA LYS A 43 -6.14 -15.93 9.02
C LYS A 43 -4.77 -15.30 8.79
N SER A 44 -4.05 -15.79 7.78
CA SER A 44 -2.73 -15.26 7.41
C SER A 44 -2.86 -13.79 6.97
N PHE A 45 -3.89 -13.43 6.21
CA PHE A 45 -4.14 -12.04 5.84
C PHE A 45 -4.42 -11.15 7.06
N GLU A 46 -5.26 -11.59 7.99
CA GLU A 46 -5.55 -10.85 9.24
C GLU A 46 -4.30 -10.64 10.10
N GLU A 47 -3.45 -11.67 10.21
CA GLU A 47 -2.16 -11.57 10.90
C GLU A 47 -1.23 -10.59 10.20
N GLY A 48 -1.18 -10.60 8.87
CA GLY A 48 -0.40 -9.64 8.08
C GLY A 48 -0.83 -8.19 8.32
N ILE A 49 -2.14 -7.93 8.40
CA ILE A 49 -2.66 -6.59 8.73
C ILE A 49 -2.23 -6.14 10.14
N LYS A 50 -2.23 -7.06 11.11
CA LYS A 50 -1.75 -6.74 12.48
C LYS A 50 -0.27 -6.39 12.48
N LEU A 51 0.55 -7.14 11.74
CA LEU A 51 1.99 -6.86 11.61
C LEU A 51 2.25 -5.51 10.95
N VAL A 52 1.55 -5.17 9.87
CA VAL A 52 1.69 -3.87 9.20
C VAL A 52 1.41 -2.71 10.16
N ARG A 53 0.27 -2.77 10.88
CA ARG A 53 -0.08 -1.76 11.89
C ARG A 53 0.98 -1.66 12.98
N ARG A 54 1.59 -2.79 13.37
CA ARG A 54 2.68 -2.79 14.34
C ARG A 54 3.93 -2.13 13.80
N GLY A 55 4.28 -2.40 12.54
CA GLY A 55 5.38 -1.74 11.84
C GLY A 55 5.22 -0.22 11.79
N GLU A 56 4.02 0.26 11.46
CA GLU A 56 3.68 1.69 11.48
C GLU A 56 3.88 2.31 12.87
N GLN A 57 3.44 1.63 13.93
CA GLN A 57 3.65 2.10 15.31
C GLN A 57 5.13 2.22 15.67
N LEU A 58 5.96 1.24 15.25
CA LEU A 58 7.39 1.26 15.50
C LEU A 58 8.09 2.39 14.74
N LEU A 59 7.69 2.63 13.49
CA LEU A 59 8.23 3.74 12.69
C LEU A 59 7.83 5.09 13.28
N ASN A 60 6.56 5.28 13.66
CA ASN A 60 6.10 6.52 14.30
C ASN A 60 6.83 6.79 15.63
N ALA A 61 7.11 5.74 16.42
CA ALA A 61 7.87 5.88 17.65
C ALA A 61 9.34 6.28 17.37
N ALA A 62 9.94 5.74 16.30
CA ALA A 62 11.27 6.12 15.88
C ALA A 62 11.32 7.57 15.36
N GLU A 63 10.34 7.98 14.55
CA GLU A 63 10.19 9.35 14.05
C GLU A 63 10.09 10.35 15.18
N LYS A 64 9.18 10.13 16.14
CA LYS A 64 9.03 11.00 17.32
C LYS A 64 10.33 11.12 18.11
N ARG A 65 11.08 10.02 18.26
CA ARG A 65 12.37 10.05 18.95
C ARG A 65 13.41 10.87 18.18
N ILE A 66 13.40 10.83 16.84
CA ILE A 66 14.26 11.66 16.00
C ILE A 66 13.87 13.14 16.16
N GLU A 67 12.59 13.47 16.13
CA GLU A 67 12.09 14.84 16.36
C GLU A 67 12.51 15.39 17.73
N GLU A 68 12.38 14.58 18.78
CA GLU A 68 12.81 14.95 20.14
C GLU A 68 14.33 15.24 20.19
N LEU A 69 15.15 14.45 19.49
CA LEU A 69 16.60 14.65 19.44
C LEU A 69 16.97 15.91 18.64
N LEU A 70 16.36 16.14 17.47
CA LEU A 70 16.60 17.33 16.64
C LEU A 70 16.18 18.63 17.35
N SER A 71 15.08 18.56 18.12
CA SER A 71 14.58 19.69 18.92
C SER A 71 15.51 20.04 20.08
N GLN A 72 16.22 19.05 20.64
CA GLN A 72 17.21 19.27 21.71
C GLN A 72 18.50 19.91 21.19
N ASP A 73 18.88 19.66 19.94
CA ASP A 73 20.08 20.24 19.30
C ASP A 73 19.85 21.63 18.67
N GLY A 74 18.65 22.21 18.83
CA GLY A 74 18.35 23.59 18.43
C GLY A 74 18.27 23.84 16.91
N GLN A 75 18.22 22.78 16.09
CA GLN A 75 17.99 22.87 14.65
C GLN A 75 16.62 22.27 14.31
N GLU A 76 15.60 23.11 14.33
CA GLU A 76 14.25 22.77 13.91
C GLU A 76 14.19 22.68 12.37
N VAL A 77 14.55 21.51 11.82
CA VAL A 77 14.37 21.21 10.39
C VAL A 77 13.10 20.37 10.24
N VAL A 78 11.96 21.03 10.19
CA VAL A 78 10.68 20.41 9.79
C VAL A 78 10.75 20.15 8.29
N VAL A 79 11.12 18.93 7.90
CA VAL A 79 10.87 18.43 6.54
C VAL A 79 9.51 17.74 6.57
N PRO A 80 8.48 18.27 5.89
CA PRO A 80 7.17 17.61 5.83
C PRO A 80 7.34 16.25 5.16
N MET A 81 7.08 15.17 5.90
CA MET A 81 7.04 13.84 5.32
C MET A 81 5.75 13.70 4.52
N GLN A 82 5.88 13.46 3.21
CA GLN A 82 4.73 13.25 2.32
C GLN A 82 4.01 11.96 2.75
N ALA A 83 2.92 12.11 3.50
CA ALA A 83 1.97 11.04 3.82
C ALA A 83 1.19 10.65 2.55
N GLY A 84 1.86 9.93 1.66
CA GLY A 84 1.39 9.68 0.29
C GLY A 84 1.64 8.26 -0.21
N VAL A 85 1.69 7.24 0.67
CA VAL A 85 1.50 5.86 0.21
C VAL A 85 0.01 5.55 0.30
N LYS A 86 -0.71 5.92 -0.76
CA LYS A 86 -2.03 5.34 -1.05
C LYS A 86 -1.85 3.82 -1.08
N PRO A 87 -2.66 3.02 -0.35
CA PRO A 87 -2.57 1.57 -0.42
C PRO A 87 -2.65 1.15 -1.90
N PRO A 88 -1.81 0.22 -2.37
CA PRO A 88 -1.88 -0.25 -3.74
C PRO A 88 -3.32 -0.70 -3.97
N GLY A 89 -3.95 -0.02 -4.94
CA GLY A 89 -5.37 -0.18 -5.20
C GLY A 89 -5.69 -1.64 -5.37
N VAL A 90 -6.59 -2.16 -4.54
CA VAL A 90 -7.50 -3.20 -4.98
C VAL A 90 -8.12 -2.67 -6.27
N ALA A 91 -7.66 -3.20 -7.40
CA ALA A 91 -8.24 -2.96 -8.69
C ALA A 91 -9.69 -3.41 -8.59
N THR A 92 -10.60 -2.45 -8.41
CA THR A 92 -12.01 -2.65 -8.70
C THR A 92 -12.08 -2.93 -10.19
N THR A 93 -12.07 -4.20 -10.56
CA THR A 93 -12.41 -4.63 -11.91
C THR A 93 -13.92 -4.43 -12.08
N ALA A 94 -14.33 -3.18 -12.24
CA ALA A 94 -15.65 -2.88 -12.74
C ALA A 94 -15.72 -3.39 -14.21
N PRO A 95 -16.72 -4.19 -14.60
CA PRO A 95 -16.86 -4.61 -15.98
C PRO A 95 -17.12 -3.38 -16.87
N SER A 96 -16.37 -3.29 -17.97
CA SER A 96 -16.53 -2.25 -18.99
C SER A 96 -18.00 -2.12 -19.44
N PRO A 97 -18.57 -0.91 -19.54
CA PRO A 97 -19.83 -0.72 -20.23
C PRO A 97 -19.60 -0.84 -21.76
N ALA A 98 -20.38 -1.70 -22.40
CA ALA A 98 -20.34 -1.96 -23.85
C ALA A 98 -20.53 -0.66 -24.67
N PRO A 99 -19.90 -0.54 -25.86
CA PRO A 99 -20.11 0.61 -26.72
C PRO A 99 -21.52 0.59 -27.34
N SER A 100 -22.25 1.68 -27.12
CA SER A 100 -23.53 2.00 -27.75
C SER A 100 -23.35 2.12 -29.27
N ARG A 101 -24.07 1.29 -30.04
CA ARG A 101 -24.13 1.36 -31.52
C ARG A 101 -24.92 2.61 -31.92
N GLY A 102 -24.23 3.72 -32.17
CA GLY A 102 -24.77 4.90 -32.83
C GLY A 102 -24.97 4.65 -34.33
N GLY A 103 -26.18 4.92 -34.81
CA GLY A 103 -26.61 4.69 -36.19
C GLY A 103 -26.03 5.68 -37.20
N SER A 104 -25.49 5.11 -38.28
CA SER A 104 -25.57 5.53 -39.69
C SER A 104 -25.82 7.01 -40.00
N GLY A 105 -24.74 7.77 -40.21
CA GLY A 105 -24.77 9.02 -40.98
C GLY A 105 -24.70 8.71 -42.48
N VAL A 106 -25.77 9.01 -43.21
CA VAL A 106 -25.79 8.89 -44.68
C VAL A 106 -25.15 10.15 -45.27
N SER A 107 -23.88 10.05 -45.66
CA SER A 107 -23.24 10.99 -46.57
C SER A 107 -23.59 10.58 -48.00
N ARG A 108 -24.36 11.41 -48.73
CA ARG A 108 -24.45 11.33 -50.19
C ARG A 108 -23.75 12.55 -50.79
N THR A 109 -22.80 12.23 -51.66
CA THR A 109 -21.86 13.10 -52.36
C THR A 109 -22.34 13.48 -53.77
N SER A 110 -21.67 14.49 -54.37
CA SER A 110 -21.54 14.86 -55.81
C SER A 110 -22.72 15.61 -56.44
N ALA A 111 -22.60 16.63 -57.31
CA ALA A 111 -21.59 17.54 -57.94
C ALA A 111 -22.41 18.46 -58.92
N PRO A 112 -21.88 19.41 -59.75
CA PRO A 112 -20.59 20.12 -59.84
C PRO A 112 -20.76 21.68 -59.81
N PRO A 113 -19.66 22.49 -59.96
CA PRO A 113 -19.67 23.95 -59.92
C PRO A 113 -19.49 24.59 -61.31
N GLU A 114 -20.25 25.60 -61.70
CA GLU A 114 -19.86 26.43 -62.86
C GLU A 114 -20.36 27.87 -62.65
N ASP A 115 -19.41 28.81 -62.65
CA ASP A 115 -19.58 30.25 -62.82
C ASP A 115 -20.53 30.59 -64.00
N ASP A 116 -21.42 31.58 -63.84
CA ASP A 116 -21.74 32.53 -64.92
C ASP A 116 -22.51 33.76 -64.38
N VAL A 117 -21.76 34.87 -64.28
CA VAL A 117 -22.07 36.30 -64.59
C VAL A 117 -23.28 37.04 -63.97
N PRO A 118 -23.11 38.34 -63.65
CA PRO A 118 -24.07 39.15 -62.92
C PRO A 118 -25.07 39.88 -63.84
N PHE A 119 -26.24 40.23 -63.30
CA PHE A 119 -26.92 41.52 -63.48
C PHE A 119 -27.89 41.77 -62.34
#